data_AF-A0A951RV96-F1
#
_entry.id   AF-A0A951RV96-F1
#
_cell.length_a   1.000
_cell.length_b   1.000
_cell.length_c   1.000
_cell.angle_alpha   90.00
_cell.angle_beta   90.00
_cell.angle_gamma   90.00
#
_symmetry.space_group_name_H-M   'P 1'
#
loop_
_entity.id
_entity.type
_entity.pdbx_description
1 polymer ?
#
loop_
_entity_poly.entity_id
_entity_poly.type
_entity_poly.pdbx_seq_one_letter_code
_entity_poly.pdbx_strand_id
1 'polypeptide(L)'
;MITPELKDTILKTLTDAGVKLNFNLNQLAKELNIDRDVLEIILNQFENQQLMSIERMLGGGMYVTLSADAFDFIRMGGFTMREKTLILTLEKLQLEVEKLSSDYPEKASTFTSIAANIATCLTFLATMK
;
A
#
# COMPACT_ATOMS: atom_id res chain seq x y z
N MET A 1 7.89 10.35 -7.26
CA MET A 1 6.91 10.18 -6.16
C MET A 1 6.72 8.69 -5.95
N ILE A 2 6.69 8.21 -4.70
CA ILE A 2 6.43 6.79 -4.41
C ILE A 2 4.91 6.59 -4.35
N THR A 3 4.32 5.92 -5.34
CA THR A 3 2.87 5.70 -5.43
C THR A 3 2.50 4.23 -5.18
N PRO A 4 1.24 3.92 -4.83
CA PRO A 4 0.76 2.54 -4.73
C PRO A 4 1.02 1.71 -6.01
N GLU A 5 0.79 2.29 -7.19
CA GLU A 5 0.95 1.62 -8.49
C GLU A 5 2.41 1.26 -8.77
N LEU A 6 3.34 2.16 -8.40
CA LEU A 6 4.78 1.90 -8.50
C LEU A 6 5.17 0.71 -7.62
N LYS A 7 4.68 0.67 -6.39
CA LYS A 7 4.94 -0.44 -5.45
C LYS A 7 4.36 -1.76 -5.98
N ASP A 8 3.14 -1.71 -6.51
CA ASP A 8 2.51 -2.88 -7.11
C ASP A 8 3.28 -3.40 -8.31
N THR A 9 3.79 -2.50 -9.16
CA THR A 9 4.62 -2.86 -10.32
C THR A 9 5.91 -3.56 -9.89
N ILE A 10 6.61 -3.00 -8.89
CA ILE A 10 7.86 -3.59 -8.38
C ILE A 10 7.58 -4.95 -7.75
N LEU A 11 6.63 -5.02 -6.81
CA LEU A 11 6.34 -6.26 -6.10
C LEU A 11 5.82 -7.34 -7.04
N LYS A 12 5.00 -6.99 -8.03
CA LYS A 12 4.55 -7.91 -9.08
C LYS A 12 5.70 -8.43 -9.93
N THR A 13 6.64 -7.55 -10.32
CA THR A 13 7.84 -7.96 -11.07
C THR A 13 8.65 -8.98 -10.28
N LEU A 14 8.80 -8.78 -8.96
CA LEU A 14 9.50 -9.73 -8.09
C LEU A 14 8.72 -11.05 -7.96
N THR A 15 7.40 -11.02 -7.71
CA THR A 15 6.59 -12.24 -7.58
C THR A 15 6.56 -13.04 -8.88
N ASP A 16 6.52 -12.37 -10.03
CA ASP A 16 6.52 -13.03 -11.35
C ASP A 16 7.88 -13.69 -11.64
N ALA A 17 8.98 -13.18 -11.08
CA ALA A 17 10.31 -13.75 -11.23
C ALA A 17 10.54 -15.01 -10.38
N GLY A 18 9.80 -15.20 -9.30
CA GLY A 18 9.83 -16.41 -8.47
C GLY A 18 10.04 -16.14 -6.97
N VAL A 19 10.17 -17.22 -6.18
CA VAL A 19 10.20 -17.14 -4.71
C VAL A 19 11.55 -16.67 -4.15
N LYS A 20 12.66 -17.13 -4.75
CA LYS A 20 14.02 -16.78 -4.35
C LYS A 20 14.69 -16.05 -5.50
N LEU A 21 15.14 -14.83 -5.24
CA LEU A 21 15.69 -13.94 -6.25
C LEU A 21 17.10 -13.51 -5.86
N ASN A 22 17.94 -13.33 -6.86
CA ASN A 22 19.27 -12.73 -6.71
C ASN A 22 19.44 -11.69 -7.81
N PHE A 23 19.64 -10.44 -7.42
CA PHE A 23 19.81 -9.33 -8.35
C PHE A 23 20.71 -8.24 -7.77
N ASN A 24 21.25 -7.39 -8.65
CA ASN A 24 21.90 -6.15 -8.23
C ASN A 24 20.89 -5.01 -8.19
N LEU A 25 20.83 -4.27 -7.08
CA LEU A 25 19.92 -3.15 -6.90
C LEU A 25 20.08 -2.07 -7.96
N ASN A 26 21.32 -1.75 -8.37
CA ASN A 26 21.58 -0.73 -9.40
C ASN A 26 21.09 -1.19 -10.78
N GLN A 27 21.18 -2.49 -11.06
CA GLN A 27 20.72 -3.05 -12.31
C GLN A 27 19.20 -3.04 -12.37
N LEU A 28 18.53 -3.52 -11.32
CA LEU A 28 17.06 -3.53 -11.26
C LEU A 28 16.49 -2.10 -11.32
N ALA A 29 17.12 -1.13 -10.64
CA ALA A 29 16.73 0.28 -10.73
C ALA A 29 16.78 0.80 -12.18
N LYS A 30 17.81 0.44 -12.94
CA LYS A 30 17.93 0.80 -14.37
C LYS A 30 16.88 0.10 -15.22
N GLU A 31 16.64 -1.19 -15.00
CA GLU A 31 15.64 -1.98 -15.74
C GLU A 31 14.22 -1.44 -15.54
N LEU A 32 13.89 -1.02 -14.32
CA LEU A 32 12.59 -0.44 -13.98
C LEU A 32 12.50 1.06 -14.30
N ASN A 33 13.61 1.70 -14.70
CA ASN A 33 13.73 3.13 -14.88
C ASN A 33 13.29 3.94 -13.64
N ILE A 34 13.75 3.51 -12.46
CA ILE A 34 13.47 4.12 -11.15
C ILE A 34 14.79 4.54 -10.51
N ASP A 35 14.75 5.63 -9.74
CA ASP A 35 15.87 6.01 -8.88
C ASP A 35 16.24 4.88 -7.91
N ARG A 36 17.55 4.66 -7.72
CA ARG A 36 18.07 3.55 -6.91
C ARG A 36 17.69 3.67 -5.44
N ASP A 37 17.71 4.89 -4.90
CA ASP A 37 17.39 5.13 -3.49
C ASP A 37 15.88 5.00 -3.26
N VAL A 38 15.08 5.43 -4.24
CA VAL A 38 13.63 5.19 -4.24
C VAL A 38 13.31 3.69 -4.22
N LEU A 39 13.98 2.89 -5.06
CA LEU A 39 13.79 1.45 -5.06
C LEU A 39 14.21 0.82 -3.73
N GLU A 40 15.34 1.22 -3.15
CA GLU A 40 15.79 0.74 -1.85
C GLU A 40 14.77 1.02 -0.74
N ILE A 41 14.22 2.24 -0.69
CA ILE A 41 13.18 2.61 0.29
C ILE A 41 11.94 1.73 0.14
N ILE A 42 11.51 1.45 -1.09
CA ILE A 42 10.35 0.59 -1.36
C ILE A 42 10.62 -0.86 -0.91
N LEU A 43 11.80 -1.40 -1.23
CA LEU A 43 12.20 -2.75 -0.82
C LEU A 43 12.29 -2.88 0.71
N ASN A 44 12.83 -1.88 1.39
CA ASN A 44 12.84 -1.81 2.86
C ASN A 44 11.41 -1.82 3.42
N GLN A 45 10.48 -1.10 2.77
CA GLN A 45 9.08 -1.10 3.16
C GLN A 45 8.41 -2.47 2.97
N PHE A 46 8.77 -3.23 1.93
CA PHE A 46 8.25 -4.58 1.71
C PHE A 46 8.78 -5.56 2.76
N GLU A 47 10.06 -5.46 3.12
CA GLU A 47 10.67 -6.24 4.19
C GLU A 47 9.99 -5.95 5.54
N ASN A 48 9.76 -4.67 5.87
CA ASN A 48 9.07 -4.27 7.10
C ASN A 48 7.61 -4.77 7.16
N GLN A 49 6.98 -5.00 6.01
CA GLN A 49 5.64 -5.57 5.92
C GLN A 49 5.63 -7.10 5.83
N GLN A 50 6.78 -7.74 6.03
CA GLN A 50 6.94 -9.20 5.99
C GLN A 50 6.53 -9.83 4.65
N LEU A 51 6.51 -9.03 3.57
CA LEU A 51 6.29 -9.52 2.21
C LEU A 51 7.54 -10.23 1.67
N MET A 52 8.71 -9.90 2.21
CA MET A 52 9.97 -10.51 1.82
C MET A 52 11.01 -10.39 2.91
N SER A 53 12.10 -11.14 2.76
CA SER A 53 13.34 -10.97 3.53
C SER A 53 14.49 -10.68 2.56
N ILE A 54 15.34 -9.73 2.92
CA ILE A 54 16.39 -9.21 2.05
C ILE A 54 17.76 -9.33 2.73
N GLU A 55 18.60 -10.19 2.19
CA GLU A 55 20.02 -10.26 2.54
C GLU A 55 20.82 -9.34 1.61
N ARG A 56 21.42 -8.30 2.20
CA ARG A 56 22.17 -7.27 1.47
C ARG A 56 23.66 -7.63 1.44
N MET A 57 24.26 -7.56 0.25
CA MET A 57 25.68 -7.85 0.03
C MET A 57 26.46 -6.62 -0.45
N LEU A 58 27.79 -6.66 -0.26
CA LEU A 58 28.70 -5.65 -0.78
C LEU A 58 28.53 -5.50 -2.31
N GLY A 59 28.63 -4.27 -2.81
CA GLY A 59 28.46 -3.97 -4.24
C GLY A 59 26.99 -3.91 -4.71
N GLY A 60 26.02 -3.94 -3.79
CA GLY A 60 24.60 -3.79 -4.11
C GLY A 60 23.90 -5.07 -4.57
N GLY A 61 24.52 -6.24 -4.36
CA GLY A 61 23.88 -7.53 -4.54
C GLY A 61 22.83 -7.78 -3.46
N MET A 62 21.70 -8.37 -3.86
CA MET A 62 20.54 -8.61 -2.99
C MET A 62 20.09 -10.06 -3.18
N TYR A 63 20.00 -10.81 -2.08
CA TYR A 63 19.30 -12.09 -2.05
C TYR A 63 17.95 -11.89 -1.37
N VAL A 64 16.88 -12.13 -2.12
CA VAL A 64 15.50 -11.89 -1.67
C VAL A 64 14.75 -13.20 -1.60
N THR A 65 14.06 -13.44 -0.49
CA THR A 65 13.08 -14.52 -0.36
C THR A 65 11.70 -13.91 -0.14
N LEU A 66 10.76 -14.16 -1.06
CA LEU A 66 9.38 -13.71 -0.95
C LEU A 66 8.59 -14.61 0.01
N SER A 67 7.73 -14.02 0.82
CA SER A 67 6.76 -14.76 1.64
C SER A 67 5.53 -15.15 0.82
N ALA A 68 4.76 -16.13 1.30
CA ALA A 68 3.46 -16.46 0.69
C ALA A 68 2.52 -15.23 0.66
N ASP A 69 2.60 -14.39 1.70
CA ASP A 69 1.80 -13.18 1.82
C ASP A 69 2.07 -12.18 0.69
N ALA A 70 3.29 -12.12 0.12
CA ALA A 70 3.55 -11.27 -1.04
C ALA A 70 2.73 -11.69 -2.27
N PHE A 71 2.65 -12.99 -2.53
CA PHE A 71 1.88 -13.53 -3.66
C PHE A 71 0.39 -13.30 -3.45
N ASP A 72 -0.11 -13.56 -2.25
CA ASP A 72 -1.50 -13.32 -1.90
C ASP A 72 -1.86 -11.83 -1.96
N PHE A 73 -0.97 -10.97 -1.48
CA PHE A 73 -1.16 -9.52 -1.49
C PHE A 73 -1.27 -8.97 -2.93
N ILE A 74 -0.37 -9.37 -3.84
CA ILE A 74 -0.48 -8.98 -5.26
C ILE A 74 -1.72 -9.58 -5.91
N ARG A 75 -2.07 -10.85 -5.61
CA ARG A 75 -3.28 -11.49 -6.12
C ARG A 75 -4.56 -10.75 -5.71
N MET A 76 -4.57 -10.13 -4.53
CA MET A 76 -5.67 -9.30 -4.03
C MET A 76 -5.65 -7.86 -4.58
N GLY A 77 -4.73 -7.51 -5.47
CA GLY A 77 -4.63 -6.18 -6.09
C GLY A 77 -3.71 -5.19 -5.38
N GLY A 78 -2.90 -5.66 -4.43
CA GLY A 78 -1.75 -4.92 -3.90
C GLY A 78 -2.08 -3.64 -3.12
N PHE A 79 -1.13 -2.70 -3.12
CA PHE A 79 -1.21 -1.39 -2.48
C PHE A 79 -2.33 -0.54 -3.07
N THR A 80 -2.54 -0.58 -4.37
CA THR A 80 -3.63 0.16 -5.03
C THR A 80 -4.99 -0.31 -4.51
N MET A 81 -5.21 -1.63 -4.43
CA MET A 81 -6.46 -2.17 -3.89
C MET A 81 -6.58 -1.94 -2.38
N ARG A 82 -5.48 -1.97 -1.63
CA ARG A 82 -5.48 -1.63 -0.20
C ARG A 82 -5.94 -0.19 0.03
N GLU A 83 -5.44 0.77 -0.74
CA GLU A 83 -5.87 2.16 -0.66
C GLU A 83 -7.35 2.31 -1.05
N LYS A 84 -7.76 1.68 -2.15
CA LYS A 84 -9.17 1.69 -2.58
C LYS A 84 -10.10 1.11 -1.52
N THR A 85 -9.69 0.02 -0.87
CA THR A 85 -10.48 -0.63 0.19
C THR A 85 -10.62 0.28 1.41
N LEU A 86 -9.56 1.03 1.78
CA LEU A 86 -9.63 2.01 2.85
C LEU A 86 -10.64 3.12 2.54
N ILE A 87 -10.60 3.66 1.32
CA ILE A 87 -11.54 4.70 0.86
C ILE A 87 -12.98 4.17 0.94
N LEU A 88 -13.26 3.02 0.35
CA LEU A 88 -14.60 2.41 0.37
C LEU A 88 -15.09 2.11 1.79
N THR A 89 -14.19 1.71 2.69
CA THR A 89 -14.54 1.45 4.10
C THR A 89 -14.91 2.74 4.82
N LEU A 90 -14.19 3.83 4.57
CA LEU A 90 -14.50 5.15 5.13
C LEU A 90 -15.81 5.70 4.57
N GLU A 91 -16.07 5.56 3.27
CA GLU A 91 -17.35 5.95 2.65
C GLU A 91 -18.53 5.17 3.25
N LYS A 92 -18.37 3.85 3.42
CA LYS A 92 -19.38 3.01 4.07
C LYS A 92 -19.60 3.45 5.52
N LEU A 93 -18.53 3.72 6.27
CA LEU A 93 -18.62 4.18 7.65
C LEU A 93 -19.36 5.53 7.74
N GLN A 94 -19.12 6.45 6.81
CA GLN A 94 -19.84 7.72 6.75
C GLN A 94 -21.35 7.49 6.60
N LEU A 95 -21.77 6.64 5.66
CA LEU A 95 -23.18 6.32 5.44
C LEU A 95 -23.83 5.64 6.66
N GLU A 96 -23.10 4.75 7.34
CA GLU A 96 -23.57 4.11 8.57
C GLU A 96 -23.77 5.14 9.70
N VAL A 97 -22.86 6.11 9.83
CA VAL A 97 -22.97 7.20 10.81
C VAL A 97 -24.13 8.15 10.48
N GLU A 98 -24.33 8.48 9.21
CA GLU A 98 -25.47 9.30 8.76
C GLU A 98 -26.80 8.60 9.07
N LYS A 99 -26.88 7.29 8.83
CA LYS A 99 -28.05 6.48 9.20
C LYS A 99 -28.29 6.48 10.72
N LEU A 100 -27.24 6.30 11.52
CA LEU A 100 -27.34 6.36 12.99
C LEU A 100 -27.83 7.73 13.48
N SER A 101 -27.45 8.82 12.80
CA SER A 101 -27.95 10.16 13.09
C SER A 101 -29.47 10.28 12.94
N SER A 102 -30.03 9.60 11.94
CA SER A 102 -31.48 9.53 11.73
C SER A 102 -32.18 8.61 12.73
N ASP A 103 -31.57 7.48 13.08
CA ASP A 103 -32.16 6.48 13.99
C ASP A 103 -32.12 6.94 15.47
N TYR A 104 -31.18 7.82 15.81
CA TYR A 104 -30.96 8.34 17.18
C TYR A 104 -30.80 9.87 17.18
N PRO A 105 -31.90 10.63 16.99
CA PRO A 105 -31.87 12.08 16.88
C PRO A 105 -31.25 12.80 18.08
N GLU A 106 -31.35 12.20 19.28
CA GLU A 106 -30.79 12.75 20.51
C GLU A 106 -29.25 12.78 20.53
N LYS A 107 -28.60 12.03 19.63
CA LYS A 107 -27.15 12.00 19.44
C LYS A 107 -26.73 12.54 18.06
N ALA A 108 -27.64 13.13 17.31
CA ALA A 108 -27.40 13.58 15.93
C ALA A 108 -26.20 14.54 15.81
N SER A 109 -25.99 15.43 16.79
CA SER A 109 -24.85 16.36 16.80
C SER A 109 -23.50 15.63 16.87
N THR A 110 -23.42 14.58 17.68
CA THR A 110 -22.22 13.73 17.79
C THR A 110 -21.96 12.98 16.49
N PHE A 111 -23.00 12.35 15.92
CA PHE A 111 -22.87 11.61 14.66
C PHE A 111 -22.50 12.51 13.47
N THR A 112 -23.09 13.70 13.40
CA THR A 112 -22.76 14.70 12.37
C THR A 112 -21.29 15.13 12.47
N SER A 113 -20.78 15.33 13.68
CA SER A 113 -19.36 15.63 13.91
C SER A 113 -18.44 14.50 13.44
N ILE A 114 -18.80 13.24 13.73
CA ILE A 114 -18.05 12.07 13.26
C ILE A 114 -18.06 11.99 11.72
N ALA A 115 -19.23 12.16 11.09
CA ALA A 115 -19.36 12.15 9.63
C ALA A 115 -18.50 13.24 8.98
N ALA A 116 -18.47 14.45 9.54
CA ALA A 116 -17.62 15.55 9.06
C ALA A 116 -16.11 15.23 9.15
N ASN A 117 -15.67 14.57 10.23
CA ASN A 117 -14.29 14.12 10.36
C ASN A 117 -13.93 13.05 9.30
N ILE A 118 -14.83 12.10 9.05
CA ILE A 118 -14.64 11.09 8.01
C ILE A 118 -14.53 11.74 6.62
N ALA A 119 -15.42 12.69 6.31
CA ALA A 119 -15.38 13.43 5.04
C ALA A 119 -14.06 14.21 4.87
N THR A 120 -13.51 14.76 5.96
CA THR A 120 -12.20 15.42 5.95
C THR A 120 -11.08 14.44 5.62
N CYS A 121 -11.07 13.25 6.24
CA CYS A 121 -10.11 12.20 5.91
C CYS A 121 -10.21 11.73 4.45
N LEU A 122 -11.43 11.53 3.95
CA LEU A 122 -11.67 11.16 2.54
C LEU A 122 -11.15 12.23 1.58
N THR A 123 -11.39 13.50 1.87
CA THR A 123 -10.88 14.62 1.05
C THR A 123 -9.35 14.63 1.04
N PHE A 124 -8.71 14.45 2.20
CA PHE A 124 -7.26 14.36 2.29
C PHE A 124 -6.69 13.20 1.45
N LEU A 125 -7.29 12.00 1.54
CA LEU A 125 -6.90 10.85 0.72
C LEU A 125 -7.07 11.11 -0.78
N ALA A 126 -8.13 11.81 -1.18
CA ALA A 126 -8.37 12.15 -2.58
C ALA A 126 -7.33 13.14 -3.14
N THR A 127 -6.80 14.05 -2.30
CA THR A 127 -5.78 15.03 -2.70
C THR A 127 -4.34 14.49 -2.77
N MET A 128 -4.10 13.25 -2.31
CA MET A 128 -2.78 12.61 -2.40
C MET A 128 -2.54 11.82 -3.70
N LYS A 129 -3.53 11.77 -4.59
CA LYS A 129 -3.41 11.19 -5.94
C LYS A 129 -2.72 12.16 -6.89
#